data_AF-A0A7C4M118-F1
#
_entry.id   AF-A0A7C4M118-F1
#
_cell.length_a   1.000
_cell.length_b   1.000
_cell.length_c   1.000
_cell.angle_alpha   90.00
_cell.angle_beta   90.00
_cell.angle_gamma   90.00
#
_symmetry.space_group_name_H-M   'P 1'
#
loop_
_entity.id
_entity.type
_entity.pdbx_description
1 polymer ?
#
loop_
_entity_poly.entity_id
_entity_poly.type
_entity_poly.pdbx_seq_one_letter_code
_entity_poly.pdbx_strand_id
1 'polypeptide(L)'
;MNLQKPFDPNPRNVFMASWILVEWRGERMLESPFDSKTFVERQIEEIKRVIGNSKALVAVSGGVDSSTCAVLTHMAIGDNLVCVFLDDGFMRLNEPEIVAKALSKPPINLPVKIERVQERFLNALAGIKDAEEKRKAFRATFYEVLSEIARREECEYLI
;
A
#
# COMPACT_ATOMS: atom_id res chain seq x y z
N MET A 1 12.32 -44.92 27.93
CA MET A 1 11.26 -45.17 26.93
C MET A 1 11.25 -43.97 25.98
N ASN A 2 11.86 -44.14 24.80
CA ASN A 2 12.02 -43.08 23.80
C ASN A 2 10.65 -42.76 23.19
N LEU A 3 10.10 -41.58 23.51
CA LEU A 3 8.95 -41.01 22.82
C LEU A 3 9.46 -39.86 21.94
N GLN A 4 10.22 -40.19 20.89
CA GLN A 4 10.33 -39.29 19.74
C GLN A 4 8.96 -39.28 19.06
N LYS A 5 8.14 -38.28 19.37
CA LYS A 5 6.94 -37.99 18.58
C LYS A 5 7.37 -37.59 17.17
N PRO A 6 6.68 -38.05 16.12
CA PRO A 6 7.01 -37.68 14.75
C PRO A 6 6.86 -36.16 14.59
N PHE A 7 7.82 -35.56 13.88
CA PHE A 7 7.76 -34.16 13.47
C PHE A 7 6.56 -33.97 12.53
N ASP A 8 5.58 -33.16 12.94
CA ASP A 8 4.50 -32.69 12.06
C ASP A 8 4.99 -31.44 11.31
N PRO A 9 5.18 -31.51 9.98
CA PRO A 9 5.68 -30.38 9.19
C PRO A 9 4.64 -29.28 8.97
N ASN A 10 3.41 -29.42 9.49
CA ASN A 10 2.35 -28.42 9.32
C ASN A 10 2.46 -27.30 10.39
N PRO A 11 2.86 -26.07 10.02
CA PRO A 11 3.11 -24.99 10.98
C PRO A 11 1.86 -24.50 11.71
N ARG A 12 0.66 -24.93 11.31
CA ARG A 12 -0.61 -24.53 11.94
C ARG A 12 -1.03 -25.40 13.12
N ASN A 13 -0.45 -26.59 13.29
CA ASN A 13 -0.86 -27.55 14.32
C ASN A 13 0.08 -27.63 15.53
N VAL A 14 1.14 -26.83 15.54
CA VAL A 14 2.13 -26.87 16.63
C VAL A 14 1.72 -25.88 17.72
N PHE A 15 0.84 -26.29 18.64
CA PHE A 15 0.55 -25.54 19.87
C PHE A 15 1.82 -25.21 20.69
N MET A 16 2.90 -25.98 20.51
CA MET A 16 4.22 -25.73 21.10
C MET A 16 5.07 -24.67 20.38
N ALA A 17 4.73 -24.23 19.16
CA ALA A 17 5.62 -23.33 18.39
C ALA A 17 5.75 -21.96 19.04
N SER A 18 4.67 -21.43 19.63
CA SER A 18 4.74 -20.18 20.38
C SER A 18 5.59 -20.31 21.65
N TRP A 19 5.54 -21.45 22.34
CA TRP A 19 6.34 -21.71 23.54
C TRP A 19 7.82 -21.91 23.21
N ILE A 20 8.13 -22.68 22.16
CA ILE A 20 9.51 -22.88 21.67
C ILE A 20 10.10 -21.54 21.20
N LEU A 21 9.33 -20.68 20.53
CA LEU A 21 9.80 -19.35 20.13
C LEU A 21 10.08 -18.43 21.34
N VAL A 22 9.28 -18.54 22.41
CA VAL A 22 9.47 -17.78 23.65
C VAL A 22 10.67 -18.31 24.44
N GLU A 23 10.84 -19.62 24.53
CA GLU A 23 11.93 -20.28 25.24
C GLU A 23 13.28 -20.10 24.50
N TRP A 24 13.27 -20.18 23.16
CA TRP A 24 14.44 -19.87 22.32
C TRP A 24 14.81 -18.37 22.31
N ARG A 25 13.85 -17.49 22.66
CA ARG A 25 14.11 -16.07 22.96
C ARG A 25 14.66 -15.87 24.37
N GLY A 26 14.47 -16.82 25.29
CA GLY A 26 14.87 -16.73 26.70
C GLY A 26 16.38 -16.77 26.97
N GLU A 27 17.20 -17.24 26.02
CA GLU A 27 18.66 -17.34 26.19
C GLU A 27 19.46 -16.24 25.48
N ARG A 28 18.83 -15.41 24.64
CA ARG A 28 19.45 -14.18 24.15
C ARG A 28 18.77 -13.00 24.82
N MET A 29 19.55 -12.20 25.55
CA MET A 29 19.19 -10.81 25.87
C MET A 29 18.90 -10.09 24.54
N LEU A 30 17.66 -10.12 24.08
CA LEU A 30 17.23 -9.52 22.82
C LEU A 30 16.39 -8.30 23.11
N GLU A 31 16.67 -7.29 22.30
CA GLU A 31 16.00 -6.03 22.13
C GLU A 31 14.49 -6.10 22.37
N SER A 32 13.94 -5.00 22.90
CA SER A 32 12.51 -4.82 23.12
C SER A 32 11.69 -5.38 21.95
N PRO A 33 10.65 -6.20 22.21
CA PRO A 33 9.86 -6.78 21.15
C PRO A 33 9.29 -5.70 20.23
N PHE A 34 9.18 -6.00 18.94
CA PHE A 34 8.58 -5.07 17.98
C PHE A 34 7.18 -4.66 18.45
N ASP A 35 7.02 -3.38 18.73
CA ASP A 35 5.73 -2.76 19.01
C ASP A 35 5.26 -2.00 17.76
N SER A 36 4.19 -2.50 17.15
CA SER A 36 3.61 -1.91 15.94
C SER A 36 3.10 -0.48 16.19
N LYS A 37 2.65 -0.17 17.41
CA LYS A 37 2.17 1.16 17.75
C LYS A 37 3.32 2.17 17.74
N THR A 38 4.39 1.88 18.47
CA THR A 38 5.61 2.71 18.46
C THR A 38 6.20 2.82 17.04
N PHE A 39 6.15 1.75 16.24
CA PHE A 39 6.59 1.79 14.85
C PHE A 39 5.76 2.78 14.02
N VAL A 40 4.43 2.71 14.11
CA VAL A 40 3.52 3.62 13.38
C VAL A 40 3.77 5.08 13.79
N GLU A 41 3.86 5.37 15.08
CA GLU A 41 4.13 6.72 15.59
C GLU A 41 5.45 7.27 15.02
N ARG A 42 6.52 6.46 15.06
CA ARG A 42 7.83 6.84 14.50
C ARG A 42 7.78 7.08 12.99
N GLN A 43 7.03 6.26 12.23
CA GLN A 43 6.92 6.44 10.78
C GLN A 43 6.14 7.71 10.43
N ILE A 44 5.08 8.05 11.17
CA ILE A 44 4.33 9.30 10.97
C ILE A 44 5.24 10.52 11.20
N GLU A 45 6.03 10.51 12.26
CA GLU A 45 7.00 11.58 12.54
C GLU A 45 8.07 11.70 11.45
N GLU A 46 8.58 10.57 10.96
CA GLU A 46 9.57 10.53 9.89
C GLU A 46 9.02 11.07 8.57
N ILE A 47 7.81 10.64 8.18
CA ILE A 47 7.13 11.15 6.98
C ILE A 47 6.94 12.66 7.09
N LYS A 48 6.43 13.15 8.23
CA LYS A 48 6.23 14.58 8.46
C LYS A 48 7.55 15.36 8.38
N ARG A 49 8.64 14.82 8.90
CA ARG A 49 9.97 15.44 8.83
C ARG A 49 10.50 15.51 7.39
N VAL A 50 10.29 14.47 6.59
CA VAL A 50 10.81 14.38 5.22
C VAL A 50 10.01 15.24 4.25
N ILE A 51 8.68 15.19 4.30
CA ILE A 51 7.80 15.92 3.38
C ILE A 51 7.61 17.38 3.84
N GLY A 52 7.58 17.61 5.16
CA GLY A 52 7.35 18.92 5.74
C GLY A 52 5.98 19.48 5.36
N ASN A 53 5.99 20.67 4.77
CA ASN A 53 4.78 21.36 4.31
C ASN A 53 4.51 21.18 2.80
N SER A 54 5.31 20.35 2.12
CA SER A 54 5.18 20.09 0.69
C SER A 54 3.98 19.18 0.43
N LYS A 55 3.48 19.20 -0.81
CA LYS A 55 2.43 18.27 -1.24
C LYS A 55 3.00 16.94 -1.68
N ALA A 56 2.28 15.87 -1.40
CA ALA A 56 2.62 14.52 -1.84
C ALA A 56 1.47 13.89 -2.62
N LEU A 57 1.79 13.08 -3.63
CA LEU A 57 0.84 12.29 -4.39
C LEU A 57 0.94 10.81 -3.97
N VAL A 58 -0.20 10.16 -3.82
CA VAL A 58 -0.30 8.70 -3.68
C VAL A 58 -1.38 8.15 -4.60
N ALA A 59 -1.04 7.08 -5.33
CA ALA A 59 -2.01 6.31 -6.08
C ALA A 59 -2.49 5.12 -5.23
N VAL A 60 -3.78 5.09 -4.90
CA VAL A 60 -4.42 3.98 -4.18
C VAL A 60 -5.13 3.06 -5.16
N SER A 61 -4.89 1.76 -5.01
CA SER A 61 -5.50 0.70 -5.84
C SER A 61 -6.64 -0.05 -5.13
N GLY A 62 -6.86 0.23 -3.84
CA GLY A 62 -7.70 -0.59 -2.96
C GLY A 62 -6.97 -1.77 -2.32
N GLY A 63 -5.70 -1.98 -2.65
CA GLY A 63 -4.82 -2.91 -1.95
C GLY A 63 -4.48 -2.42 -0.54
N VAL A 64 -4.21 -3.37 0.38
CA VAL A 64 -3.88 -3.05 1.78
C VAL A 64 -2.61 -2.21 1.91
N ASP A 65 -1.61 -2.45 1.07
CA ASP A 65 -0.32 -1.77 1.14
C ASP A 65 -0.45 -0.28 0.80
N SER A 66 -0.98 0.04 -0.40
CA SER A 66 -1.17 1.43 -0.84
C SER A 66 -2.14 2.20 0.05
N SER A 67 -3.18 1.53 0.55
CA SER A 67 -4.12 2.14 1.49
C SER A 67 -3.46 2.45 2.84
N THR A 68 -2.61 1.56 3.35
CA THR A 68 -1.89 1.77 4.62
C THR A 68 -0.88 2.91 4.49
N CYS A 69 -0.11 2.95 3.40
CA CYS A 69 0.83 4.06 3.12
C CYS A 69 0.10 5.40 3.02
N ALA A 70 -1.03 5.44 2.32
CA ALA A 70 -1.83 6.66 2.19
C ALA A 70 -2.39 7.13 3.54
N VAL A 71 -2.88 6.22 4.39
CA VAL A 71 -3.37 6.56 5.74
C VAL A 71 -2.25 7.11 6.61
N LEU A 72 -1.11 6.43 6.69
CA LEU A 72 0.02 6.91 7.50
C LEU A 72 0.52 8.28 7.05
N THR A 73 0.56 8.49 5.73
CA THR A 73 0.96 9.79 5.17
C THR A 73 -0.08 10.87 5.45
N HIS A 74 -1.38 10.56 5.33
CA HIS A 74 -2.44 11.51 5.65
C HIS A 74 -2.42 11.90 7.13
N MET A 75 -2.14 10.96 8.03
CA MET A 75 -1.95 11.27 9.45
C MET A 75 -0.75 12.21 9.69
N ALA A 76 0.28 12.15 8.84
CA ALA A 76 1.48 12.96 8.96
C ALA A 76 1.32 14.38 8.40
N ILE A 77 0.68 14.53 7.22
CA ILE A 77 0.65 15.81 6.47
C ILE A 77 -0.76 16.33 6.15
N GLY A 78 -1.81 15.60 6.52
CA GLY A 78 -3.21 16.02 6.34
C GLY A 78 -3.57 16.28 4.88
N ASP A 79 -4.14 17.46 4.64
CA ASP A 79 -4.66 17.91 3.34
C ASP A 79 -3.57 18.13 2.26
N ASN A 80 -2.29 18.10 2.65
CA ASN A 80 -1.18 18.12 1.70
C ASN A 80 -0.99 16.77 0.97
N LEU A 81 -1.68 15.71 1.39
CA LEU A 81 -1.71 14.45 0.67
C LEU A 81 -2.82 14.43 -0.38
N VAL A 82 -2.41 14.31 -1.64
CA VAL A 82 -3.30 14.08 -2.77
C VAL A 82 -3.44 12.57 -2.99
N CYS A 83 -4.62 12.04 -2.71
CA CYS A 83 -4.94 10.62 -2.92
C CYS A 83 -5.75 10.43 -4.20
N VAL A 84 -5.21 9.68 -5.16
CA VAL A 84 -5.90 9.37 -6.41
C VAL A 84 -6.12 7.88 -6.59
N PHE A 85 -7.26 7.51 -7.14
CA PHE A 85 -7.51 6.18 -7.71
C PHE A 85 -7.53 6.34 -9.23
N LEU A 86 -6.65 5.64 -9.94
CA LEU A 86 -6.61 5.68 -11.40
C LEU A 86 -7.55 4.61 -11.96
N ASP A 87 -8.68 5.03 -12.53
CA ASP A 87 -9.55 4.13 -13.27
C ASP A 87 -9.00 3.98 -14.69
N ASP A 88 -8.22 2.91 -14.87
CA ASP A 88 -7.52 2.53 -16.11
C ASP A 88 -8.40 1.72 -17.08
N GLY A 89 -9.62 1.38 -16.69
CA GLY A 89 -10.56 0.61 -17.51
C GLY A 89 -10.42 -0.91 -17.39
N PHE A 90 -9.53 -1.41 -16.54
CA PHE A 90 -9.34 -2.84 -16.27
C PHE A 90 -9.83 -3.27 -14.88
N MET A 91 -10.47 -2.36 -14.15
CA MET A 91 -11.07 -2.62 -12.85
C MET A 91 -12.36 -3.43 -12.95
N ARG A 92 -12.78 -4.05 -11.85
CA ARG A 92 -14.09 -4.72 -11.76
C ARG A 92 -15.21 -3.68 -11.79
N LEU A 93 -16.41 -4.16 -12.13
CA LEU A 93 -17.61 -3.32 -12.18
C LEU A 93 -17.81 -2.53 -10.87
N ASN A 94 -17.84 -1.20 -10.97
CA ASN A 94 -18.00 -0.24 -9.87
C ASN A 94 -16.88 -0.27 -8.81
N GLU A 95 -15.78 -0.97 -9.05
CA GLU A 95 -14.67 -1.06 -8.10
C GLU A 95 -14.06 0.31 -7.74
N PRO A 96 -13.81 1.24 -8.69
CA PRO A 96 -13.30 2.56 -8.35
C PRO A 96 -14.17 3.30 -7.32
N GLU A 97 -15.49 3.31 -7.54
CA GLU A 97 -16.44 3.97 -6.64
C GLU A 97 -16.54 3.26 -5.28
N ILE A 98 -16.50 1.93 -5.26
CA ILE A 98 -16.51 1.14 -4.02
C ILE A 98 -15.26 1.42 -3.18
N VAL A 99 -14.08 1.40 -3.81
CA VAL A 99 -12.80 1.63 -3.13
C VAL A 99 -12.72 3.06 -2.60
N ALA A 100 -13.00 4.06 -3.43
CA ALA A 100 -12.98 5.46 -3.01
C ALA A 100 -13.95 5.71 -1.84
N LYS A 101 -15.15 5.13 -1.90
CA LYS A 101 -16.15 5.22 -0.82
C LYS A 101 -15.71 4.51 0.46
N ALA A 102 -15.04 3.37 0.36
CA ALA A 102 -14.56 2.63 1.52
C ALA A 102 -13.45 3.42 2.25
N LEU A 103 -12.52 3.99 1.51
CA LEU A 103 -11.40 4.77 2.06
C LEU A 103 -11.84 6.14 2.59
N SER A 104 -12.88 6.75 2.01
CA SER A 104 -13.37 8.07 2.44
C SER A 104 -14.24 8.03 3.70
N LYS A 105 -14.66 6.85 4.17
CA LYS A 105 -15.55 6.72 5.33
C LYS A 105 -14.77 6.62 6.65
N PRO A 106 -15.41 6.97 7.78
CA PRO A 106 -14.86 6.66 9.10
C PRO A 106 -14.59 5.15 9.25
N PRO A 107 -13.49 4.75 9.89
CA PRO A 107 -12.51 5.59 10.59
C PRO A 107 -11.36 6.12 9.71
N ILE A 108 -11.31 5.78 8.42
CA ILE A 108 -10.16 6.06 7.53
C ILE A 108 -10.12 7.52 7.10
N ASN A 109 -11.27 8.08 6.67
CA ASN A 109 -11.45 9.48 6.29
C ASN A 109 -10.44 9.99 5.23
N LEU A 110 -9.99 9.13 4.31
CA LEU A 110 -9.03 9.50 3.28
C LEU A 110 -9.76 10.06 2.04
N PRO A 111 -9.55 11.32 1.64
CA PRO A 111 -10.25 11.90 0.48
C PRO A 111 -9.66 11.37 -0.83
N VAL A 112 -10.26 10.31 -1.38
CA VAL A 112 -9.78 9.68 -2.62
C VAL A 112 -10.50 10.26 -3.84
N LYS A 113 -9.74 10.85 -4.77
CA LYS A 113 -10.24 11.33 -6.06
C LYS A 113 -10.11 10.24 -7.12
N ILE A 114 -11.18 9.98 -7.86
CA ILE A 114 -11.13 9.05 -9.00
C ILE A 114 -10.69 9.81 -10.26
N GLU A 115 -9.57 9.42 -10.84
CA GLU A 115 -9.08 9.91 -12.13
C GLU A 115 -9.48 8.93 -13.22
N ARG A 116 -10.39 9.36 -14.10
CA ARG A 116 -10.89 8.55 -15.22
C ARG A 116 -9.92 8.65 -16.40
N VAL A 117 -9.15 7.60 -16.63
CA VAL A 117 -8.07 7.56 -17.65
C VAL A 117 -8.17 6.35 -18.57
N GLN A 118 -9.32 5.67 -18.58
CA GLN A 118 -9.57 4.43 -19.30
C GLN A 118 -9.19 4.53 -20.79
N GLU A 119 -9.58 5.61 -21.46
CA GLU A 119 -9.28 5.80 -22.88
C GLU A 119 -7.78 5.80 -23.17
N ARG A 120 -6.95 6.38 -22.29
CA ARG A 120 -5.49 6.42 -22.47
C ARG A 120 -4.90 5.02 -22.44
N PHE A 121 -5.30 4.23 -21.46
CA PHE A 121 -4.83 2.87 -21.29
C PHE A 121 -5.34 1.92 -22.39
N LEU A 122 -6.61 2.03 -22.77
CA LEU A 122 -7.17 1.25 -23.88
C LEU A 122 -6.47 1.55 -25.21
N ASN A 123 -6.19 2.82 -25.48
CA ASN A 123 -5.45 3.23 -26.68
C ASN A 123 -4.00 2.74 -26.66
N ALA A 124 -3.30 2.88 -25.52
CA ALA A 124 -1.91 2.46 -25.38
C ALA A 124 -1.72 0.94 -25.55
N LEU A 125 -2.74 0.15 -25.21
CA LEU A 125 -2.68 -1.30 -25.29
C LEU A 125 -3.30 -1.89 -26.56
N ALA A 126 -3.87 -1.04 -27.42
CA ALA A 126 -4.56 -1.47 -28.63
C ALA A 126 -3.63 -2.27 -29.55
N GLY A 127 -4.07 -3.48 -29.91
CA GLY A 127 -3.33 -4.36 -30.83
C GLY A 127 -2.11 -5.08 -30.22
N ILE A 128 -1.71 -4.79 -28.98
CA ILE A 128 -0.60 -5.47 -28.31
C ILE A 128 -1.02 -6.87 -27.85
N LYS A 129 -0.38 -7.90 -28.42
CA LYS A 129 -0.65 -9.31 -28.09
C LYS A 129 0.32 -9.87 -27.05
N ASP A 130 1.58 -9.47 -27.11
CA ASP A 130 2.60 -9.96 -26.17
C ASP A 130 2.36 -9.43 -24.75
N ALA A 131 2.48 -10.30 -23.76
CA ALA A 131 2.18 -9.98 -22.37
C ALA A 131 3.20 -9.01 -21.75
N GLU A 132 4.48 -9.15 -22.11
CA GLU A 132 5.54 -8.32 -21.58
C GLU A 132 5.52 -6.92 -22.23
N GLU A 133 5.27 -6.85 -23.54
CA GLU A 133 5.04 -5.57 -24.22
C GLU A 133 3.80 -4.85 -23.69
N LYS A 134 2.72 -5.58 -23.39
CA LYS A 134 1.53 -5.02 -22.73
C LYS A 134 1.87 -4.47 -21.34
N ARG A 135 2.66 -5.20 -20.55
CA ARG A 135 3.12 -4.76 -19.22
C ARG A 135 3.96 -3.49 -19.31
N LYS A 136 4.87 -3.40 -20.30
CA LYS A 136 5.71 -2.21 -20.52
C LYS A 136 4.86 -1.00 -20.92
N ALA A 137 3.97 -1.16 -21.90
CA ALA A 137 3.08 -0.09 -22.36
C ALA A 137 2.14 0.39 -21.26
N PHE A 138 1.56 -0.53 -20.48
CA PHE A 138 0.74 -0.19 -19.31
C PHE A 138 1.54 0.62 -18.28
N ARG A 139 2.75 0.17 -17.93
CA ARG A 139 3.61 0.84 -16.96
C ARG A 139 4.01 2.25 -17.44
N ALA A 140 4.38 2.40 -18.70
CA ALA A 140 4.73 3.69 -19.28
C ALA A 140 3.53 4.66 -19.17
N THR A 141 2.35 4.23 -19.61
CA THR A 141 1.11 5.02 -19.53
C THR A 141 0.76 5.39 -18.09
N PHE A 142 0.94 4.45 -17.15
CA PHE A 142 0.68 4.68 -15.73
C PHE A 142 1.57 5.79 -15.16
N TYR A 143 2.88 5.75 -15.41
CA TYR A 143 3.79 6.80 -14.92
C TYR A 143 3.59 8.13 -15.64
N GLU A 144 3.20 8.14 -16.91
CA GLU A 144 2.83 9.37 -17.62
C GLU A 144 1.63 10.05 -16.96
N VAL A 145 0.56 9.31 -16.72
CA VAL A 145 -0.65 9.81 -16.02
C VAL A 145 -0.31 10.29 -14.63
N LEU A 146 0.46 9.51 -13.86
CA LEU A 146 0.84 9.88 -12.50
C LEU A 146 1.70 11.16 -12.47
N SER A 147 2.62 11.31 -13.43
CA SER A 147 3.46 12.49 -13.57
C SER A 147 2.65 13.73 -13.98
N GLU A 148 1.64 13.58 -14.84
CA GLU A 148 0.71 14.65 -15.17
C GLU A 148 -0.10 15.11 -13.95
N ILE A 149 -0.61 14.16 -13.15
CA ILE A 149 -1.34 14.47 -11.91
C ILE A 149 -0.43 15.16 -10.91
N ALA A 150 0.79 14.65 -10.68
CA ALA A 150 1.75 15.25 -9.76
C ALA A 150 2.05 16.71 -10.14
N ARG A 151 2.27 17.00 -11.43
CA ARG A 151 2.46 18.37 -11.92
C ARG A 151 1.22 19.23 -11.74
N ARG A 152 0.03 18.70 -12.05
CA ARG A 152 -1.24 19.42 -11.96
C ARG A 152 -1.59 19.82 -10.52
N GLU A 153 -1.28 18.96 -9.56
CA GLU A 153 -1.59 19.15 -8.15
C GLU A 153 -0.43 19.79 -7.36
N GLU A 154 0.69 20.06 -8.05
CA GLU A 154 1.93 20.65 -7.52
C GLU A 154 2.56 19.79 -6.41
N CYS A 155 2.57 18.47 -6.60
CA CYS A 155 3.19 17.53 -5.67
C CYS A 155 4.70 17.42 -5.90
N GLU A 156 5.47 17.54 -4.82
CA GLU A 156 6.93 17.39 -4.82
C GLU A 156 7.37 15.96 -4.49
N TYR A 157 6.51 15.22 -3.78
CA TYR A 157 6.76 13.86 -3.33
C TYR A 157 5.78 12.86 -3.96
N LEU A 158 6.28 11.66 -4.23
CA LEU A 158 5.47 10.50 -4.56
C LEU A 158 5.63 9.47 -3.43
N ILE A 159 4.50 8.96 -2.94
CA ILE A 159 4.42 7.96 -1.86
C ILE A 159 4.38 6.55 -2.44
#